data_AF-A0A0D9XMH8-F1
#
_entry.id   AF-A0A0D9XMH8-F1
#
_cell.length_a   1.000
_cell.length_b   1.000
_cell.length_c   1.000
_cell.angle_alpha   90.00
_cell.angle_beta   90.00
_cell.angle_gamma   90.00
#
_symmetry.space_group_name_H-M   'P 1'
#
loop_
_entity.id
_entity.type
_entity.pdbx_description
1 polymer ?
#
loop_
_entity_poly.entity_id
_entity_poly.type
_entity_poly.pdbx_seq_one_letter_code
_entity_poly.pdbx_strand_id
1 'polypeptide(L)'
;MGINRVEDDDVILEVEMLRVEVEMERRMRREAEAVGEAMAAELEEERRRRVEAEAEAAEMRAEVGRAMEELDDERRMLRVAEIWREERVRIKLADAMAAMELHLQQQIQLLASSADDGNRSSKATASGQQQQVMLRREIAAAGGGGENPHIVRGIKGFVEFPRAVRLRRREERDQKVDDLVSNLECQRAQLRAFTRRRHGDPPC
;
A
#
# COMPACT_ATOMS: atom_id res chain seq x y z
N MET A 1 26.52 78.27 60.78
CA MET A 1 27.24 77.46 59.77
C MET A 1 26.91 75.96 59.85
N GLY A 2 26.14 75.47 60.84
CA GLY A 2 25.80 74.05 60.95
C GLY A 2 24.57 73.58 60.16
N ILE A 3 23.61 74.46 59.86
CA ILE A 3 22.33 74.09 59.20
C ILE A 3 22.55 73.75 57.72
N ASN A 4 23.22 74.63 56.96
CA ASN A 4 23.51 74.39 55.54
C ASN A 4 24.35 73.11 55.29
N ARG A 5 25.20 72.73 56.25
CA ARG A 5 26.08 71.56 56.12
C ARG A 5 25.30 70.24 56.23
N VAL A 6 24.26 70.22 57.07
CA VAL A 6 23.37 69.05 57.23
C VAL A 6 22.48 68.90 56.01
N GLU A 7 21.97 69.99 55.45
CA GLU A 7 21.21 69.97 54.19
C GLU A 7 22.07 69.49 53.00
N ASP A 8 23.34 69.90 52.95
CA ASP A 8 24.29 69.41 51.94
C ASP A 8 24.55 67.90 52.10
N ASP A 9 24.72 67.40 53.34
CA ASP A 9 24.93 65.98 53.62
C ASP A 9 23.70 65.12 53.25
N ASP A 10 22.48 65.60 53.51
CA ASP A 10 21.23 64.90 53.14
C ASP A 10 21.06 64.80 51.61
N VAL A 11 21.40 65.87 50.87
CA VAL A 11 21.38 65.87 49.40
C VAL A 11 22.44 64.92 48.82
N ILE A 12 23.60 64.81 49.45
CA ILE A 12 24.66 63.88 49.03
C ILE A 12 24.17 62.43 49.18
N LEU A 13 23.53 62.09 50.30
CA LEU A 13 22.97 60.76 50.53
C LEU A 13 21.87 60.42 49.51
N GLU A 14 20.99 61.38 49.20
CA GLU A 14 19.94 61.19 48.18
C GLU A 14 20.53 60.94 46.79
N VAL A 15 21.58 61.67 46.41
CA VAL A 15 22.30 61.45 45.15
C VAL A 15 22.95 60.07 45.09
N GLU A 16 23.55 59.60 46.18
CA GLU A 16 24.14 58.25 46.25
C GLU A 16 23.07 57.15 46.13
N MET A 17 21.93 57.31 46.82
CA MET A 17 20.80 56.38 46.72
C MET A 17 20.24 56.30 45.29
N LEU A 18 19.98 57.45 44.65
CA LEU A 18 19.47 57.51 43.29
C LEU A 18 20.45 56.91 42.27
N ARG A 19 21.78 57.04 42.51
CA ARG A 19 22.79 56.38 41.66
C ARG A 19 22.67 54.86 41.73
N VAL A 20 22.53 54.30 42.92
CA VAL A 20 22.33 52.85 43.11
C VAL A 20 21.02 52.40 42.45
N GLU A 21 19.94 53.16 42.59
CA GLU A 21 18.65 52.83 41.96
C GLU A 21 18.73 52.83 40.44
N VAL A 22 19.40 53.82 39.83
CA VAL A 22 19.65 53.87 38.37
C VAL A 22 20.52 52.70 37.91
N GLU A 23 21.52 52.31 38.70
CA GLU A 23 22.33 51.14 38.37
C GLU A 23 21.52 49.83 38.40
N MET A 24 20.64 49.68 39.39
CA MET A 24 19.74 48.54 39.49
C MET A 24 18.71 48.53 38.35
N GLU A 25 18.10 49.67 38.00
CA GLU A 25 17.18 49.77 36.86
C GLU A 25 17.87 49.34 35.57
N ARG A 26 19.07 49.87 35.29
CA ARG A 26 19.83 49.52 34.08
C ARG A 26 20.18 48.04 34.05
N ARG A 27 20.46 47.43 35.21
CA ARG A 27 20.68 46.00 35.31
C ARG A 27 19.42 45.21 34.96
N MET A 28 18.28 45.55 35.56
CA MET A 28 17.01 44.91 35.27
C MET A 28 16.63 45.07 33.79
N ARG A 29 16.90 46.22 33.19
CA ARG A 29 16.66 46.46 31.76
C ARG A 29 17.51 45.56 30.86
N ARG A 30 18.81 45.42 31.15
CA ARG A 30 19.69 44.48 30.43
C ARG A 30 19.21 43.03 30.58
N GLU A 31 18.77 42.64 31.77
CA GLU A 31 18.23 41.30 32.01
C GLU A 31 16.93 41.08 31.21
N ALA A 32 16.04 42.08 31.15
CA ALA A 32 14.82 42.02 30.34
C ALA A 32 15.11 41.97 28.83
N GLU A 33 16.08 42.75 28.35
CA GLU A 33 16.51 42.74 26.94
C GLU A 33 17.12 41.38 26.57
N ALA A 34 17.96 40.80 27.42
CA ALA A 34 18.54 39.47 27.21
C ALA A 34 17.47 38.36 27.14
N VAL A 35 16.45 38.42 28.00
CA VAL A 35 15.32 37.48 27.95
C VAL A 35 14.49 37.70 26.68
N GLY A 36 14.27 38.95 26.28
CA GLY A 36 13.59 39.29 25.02
C GLY A 36 14.31 38.74 23.79
N GLU A 37 15.63 38.88 23.75
CA GLU A 37 16.47 38.33 22.68
C GLU A 37 16.44 36.80 22.66
N ALA A 38 16.52 36.15 23.82
CA ALA A 38 16.42 34.70 23.93
C ALA A 38 15.07 34.15 23.43
N MET A 39 13.96 34.77 23.84
CA MET A 39 12.63 34.39 23.36
C MET A 39 12.47 34.60 21.84
N ALA A 40 13.05 35.67 21.29
CA ALA A 40 13.04 35.89 19.84
C ALA A 40 13.79 34.77 19.10
N ALA A 41 14.95 34.36 19.59
CA ALA A 41 15.72 33.25 19.02
C ALA A 41 14.96 31.91 19.11
N GLU A 42 14.31 31.62 20.23
CA GLU A 42 13.47 30.41 20.40
C GLU A 42 12.30 30.37 19.42
N LEU A 43 11.61 31.51 19.22
CA LEU A 43 10.51 31.61 18.26
C LEU A 43 10.99 31.44 16.81
N GLU A 44 12.16 31.97 16.46
CA GLU A 44 12.75 31.74 15.14
C GLU A 44 13.09 30.26 14.93
N GLU A 45 13.65 29.61 15.94
CA GLU A 45 13.97 28.19 15.87
C GLU A 45 12.70 27.33 15.78
N GLU A 46 11.65 27.65 16.55
CA GLU A 46 10.34 26.99 16.43
C GLU A 46 9.75 27.16 15.03
N ARG A 47 9.83 28.36 14.43
CA ARG A 47 9.38 28.60 13.06
C ARG A 47 10.14 27.75 12.05
N ARG A 48 11.45 27.62 12.19
CA ARG A 48 12.26 26.74 11.32
C ARG A 48 11.82 25.28 11.44
N ARG A 49 11.67 24.77 12.67
CA ARG A 49 11.17 23.40 12.91
C ARG A 49 9.79 23.17 12.30
N ARG A 50 8.89 24.15 12.39
CA ARG A 50 7.55 24.05 11.78
C ARG A 50 7.61 23.97 10.26
N VAL A 51 8.46 24.77 9.62
CA VAL A 51 8.65 24.74 8.16
C VAL A 51 9.24 23.39 7.72
N GLU A 52 10.23 22.89 8.44
CA GLU A 52 10.82 21.56 8.18
C GLU A 52 9.78 20.45 8.33
N ALA A 53 9.01 20.45 9.43
CA ALA A 53 7.95 19.47 9.65
C ALA A 53 6.82 19.55 8.60
N GLU A 54 6.47 20.76 8.14
CA GLU A 54 5.49 20.94 7.07
C GLU A 54 6.02 20.41 5.73
N ALA A 55 7.30 20.63 5.43
CA ALA A 55 7.95 20.10 4.23
C ALA A 55 7.98 18.56 4.24
N GLU A 56 8.36 17.94 5.36
CA GLU A 56 8.31 16.48 5.53
C GLU A 56 6.89 15.93 5.38
N ALA A 57 5.90 16.61 5.97
CA ALA A 57 4.50 16.22 5.82
C ALA A 57 4.00 16.34 4.37
N ALA A 58 4.45 17.36 3.63
CA ALA A 58 4.13 17.52 2.22
C ALA A 58 4.76 16.41 1.37
N GLU A 59 6.00 16.03 1.65
CA GLU A 59 6.69 14.93 0.97
C GLU A 59 5.98 13.59 1.20
N MET A 60 5.65 13.25 2.46
CA MET A 60 4.89 12.04 2.78
C MET A 60 3.52 12.01 2.07
N ARG A 61 2.81 13.15 2.00
CA ARG A 61 1.54 13.22 1.26
C ARG A 61 1.73 12.98 -0.23
N ALA A 62 2.80 13.49 -0.82
CA ALA A 62 3.12 13.26 -2.23
C ALA A 62 3.49 11.79 -2.50
N GLU A 63 4.22 11.14 -1.60
CA GLU A 63 4.50 9.70 -1.67
C GLU A 63 3.23 8.85 -1.61
N VAL A 64 2.34 9.14 -0.65
CA VAL A 64 1.05 8.46 -0.55
C VAL A 64 0.22 8.67 -1.82
N GLY A 65 0.23 9.88 -2.39
CA GLY A 65 -0.44 10.17 -3.66
C GLY A 65 0.06 9.30 -4.81
N ARG A 66 1.38 9.17 -4.98
CA ARG A 66 1.99 8.29 -5.99
C ARG A 66 1.61 6.83 -5.77
N ALA A 67 1.68 6.34 -4.53
CA ALA A 67 1.31 4.96 -4.20
C ALA A 67 -0.17 4.66 -4.49
N MET A 68 -1.07 5.63 -4.28
CA MET A 68 -2.48 5.48 -4.63
C MET A 68 -2.69 5.38 -6.14
N GLU A 69 -1.97 6.16 -6.94
CA GLU A 69 -2.03 6.11 -8.40
C GLU A 69 -1.57 4.74 -8.93
N GLU A 70 -0.47 4.19 -8.40
CA GLU A 70 0.00 2.84 -8.74
C GLU A 70 -1.06 1.76 -8.43
N LEU A 71 -1.70 1.84 -7.26
CA LEU A 71 -2.77 0.91 -6.89
C LEU A 71 -4.00 1.02 -7.80
N ASP A 72 -4.36 2.24 -8.22
CA ASP A 72 -5.48 2.44 -9.14
C ASP A 72 -5.19 1.88 -10.53
N ASP A 73 -3.96 2.00 -11.02
CA ASP A 73 -3.50 1.40 -12.26
C ASP A 73 -3.49 -0.13 -12.18
N GLU A 74 -3.02 -0.71 -11.08
CA GLU A 74 -3.12 -2.16 -10.83
C GLU A 74 -4.58 -2.63 -10.86
N ARG A 75 -5.49 -1.91 -10.19
CA ARG A 75 -6.93 -2.22 -10.22
C ARG A 75 -7.50 -2.12 -11.64
N ARG A 76 -7.09 -1.13 -12.43
CA ARG A 76 -7.50 -1.00 -13.85
C ARG A 76 -7.01 -2.19 -14.65
N MET A 77 -5.73 -2.55 -14.52
CA MET A 77 -5.14 -3.69 -15.22
C MET A 77 -5.82 -5.01 -14.85
N LEU A 78 -6.13 -5.23 -13.57
CA LEU A 78 -6.83 -6.43 -13.12
C LEU A 78 -8.22 -6.54 -13.75
N ARG A 79 -8.99 -5.44 -13.81
CA ARG A 79 -10.29 -5.41 -14.50
C ARG A 79 -10.17 -5.74 -15.98
N VAL A 80 -9.19 -5.15 -16.67
CA VAL A 80 -8.93 -5.45 -18.09
C VAL A 80 -8.55 -6.93 -18.27
N ALA A 81 -7.70 -7.47 -17.40
CA ALA A 81 -7.30 -8.88 -17.45
C ALA A 81 -8.48 -9.84 -17.21
N GLU A 82 -9.44 -9.46 -16.37
CA GLU A 82 -10.67 -10.23 -16.17
C GLU A 82 -11.53 -10.25 -17.44
N ILE A 83 -11.79 -9.08 -18.04
CA ILE A 83 -12.53 -8.97 -19.30
C ILE A 83 -11.88 -9.81 -20.41
N TRP A 84 -10.55 -9.79 -20.52
CA TRP A 84 -9.82 -10.59 -21.51
C TRP A 84 -9.91 -12.10 -21.26
N ARG A 85 -10.03 -12.54 -20.00
CA ARG A 85 -10.28 -13.95 -19.68
C ARG A 85 -11.69 -14.34 -20.09
N GLU A 86 -12.68 -13.53 -19.74
CA GLU A 86 -14.08 -13.76 -20.13
C GLU A 86 -14.23 -13.81 -21.66
N GLU A 87 -13.66 -12.85 -22.36
CA GLU A 87 -13.78 -12.76 -23.82
C GLU A 87 -13.15 -13.97 -24.51
N ARG A 88 -12.00 -14.43 -24.02
CA ARG A 88 -11.38 -15.66 -24.51
C ARG A 88 -12.26 -16.88 -24.30
N VAL A 89 -12.98 -16.96 -23.18
CA VAL A 89 -13.94 -18.05 -22.92
C VAL A 89 -15.13 -17.94 -23.87
N ARG A 90 -15.68 -16.73 -24.08
CA ARG A 90 -16.77 -16.50 -25.04
C ARG A 90 -16.39 -16.94 -26.44
N ILE A 91 -15.20 -16.58 -26.93
CA ILE A 91 -14.69 -16.98 -28.24
C ILE A 91 -14.63 -18.51 -28.35
N LYS A 92 -14.01 -19.19 -27.37
CA LYS A 92 -13.93 -20.66 -27.38
C LYS A 92 -15.29 -21.34 -27.40
N LEU A 93 -16.25 -20.80 -26.65
CA LEU A 93 -17.62 -21.33 -26.65
C LEU A 93 -18.30 -21.08 -27.99
N ALA A 94 -18.14 -19.91 -28.59
CA ALA A 94 -18.67 -19.59 -29.91
C ALA A 94 -18.08 -20.49 -31.01
N ASP A 95 -16.77 -20.75 -30.97
CA ASP A 95 -16.11 -21.68 -31.91
C ASP A 95 -16.67 -23.10 -31.78
N ALA A 96 -16.86 -23.59 -30.54
CA ALA A 96 -17.44 -24.91 -30.29
C ALA A 96 -18.90 -24.99 -30.78
N MET A 97 -19.68 -23.94 -30.56
CA MET A 97 -21.06 -23.85 -31.07
C MET A 97 -21.10 -23.86 -32.60
N ALA A 98 -20.26 -23.07 -33.27
CA ALA A 98 -20.19 -23.02 -34.72
C ALA A 98 -19.77 -24.37 -35.32
N ALA A 99 -18.80 -25.07 -34.70
CA ALA A 99 -18.39 -26.40 -35.13
C ALA A 99 -19.52 -27.43 -34.99
N MET A 100 -20.28 -27.38 -33.90
CA MET A 100 -21.46 -28.22 -33.71
C MET A 100 -22.56 -27.93 -34.73
N GLU A 101 -22.83 -26.65 -35.00
CA GLU A 101 -23.83 -26.24 -35.99
C GLU A 101 -23.46 -26.73 -37.40
N LEU A 102 -22.18 -26.60 -37.78
CA LEU A 102 -21.67 -27.14 -39.04
C LEU A 102 -21.83 -28.66 -39.12
N HIS A 103 -21.55 -29.39 -38.03
CA HIS A 103 -21.81 -30.83 -37.98
C HIS A 103 -23.28 -31.20 -38.14
N LEU A 104 -24.19 -30.45 -37.52
CA LEU A 104 -25.63 -30.66 -37.66
C LEU A 104 -26.09 -30.37 -39.09
N GLN A 105 -25.61 -29.28 -39.70
CA GLN A 105 -25.89 -28.97 -41.11
C GLN A 105 -25.42 -30.08 -42.04
N GLN A 106 -24.20 -30.62 -41.84
CA GLN A 106 -23.71 -31.78 -42.58
C GLN A 106 -24.60 -33.01 -42.40
N GLN A 107 -25.05 -33.31 -41.17
CA GLN A 107 -25.96 -34.42 -40.91
C GLN A 107 -27.32 -34.23 -41.60
N ILE A 108 -27.89 -33.02 -41.58
CA ILE A 108 -29.13 -32.69 -42.29
C ILE A 108 -28.97 -32.89 -43.80
N GLN A 109 -27.85 -32.46 -44.37
CA GLN A 109 -27.54 -32.62 -45.79
C GLN A 109 -27.41 -34.09 -46.18
N LEU A 110 -26.73 -34.90 -45.36
CA LEU A 110 -26.63 -36.35 -45.54
C LEU A 110 -28.01 -37.02 -45.46
N LEU A 111 -28.83 -36.66 -44.47
CA LEU A 111 -30.20 -37.17 -44.34
C LEU A 111 -31.05 -36.81 -45.57
N ALA A 112 -30.96 -35.58 -46.06
CA ALA A 112 -31.68 -35.13 -47.27
C ALA A 112 -31.24 -35.90 -48.52
N SER A 113 -29.93 -36.12 -48.72
CA SER A 113 -29.41 -36.91 -49.84
C SER A 113 -29.81 -38.39 -49.78
N SER A 114 -29.85 -38.98 -48.57
CA SER A 114 -30.28 -40.37 -48.38
C SER A 114 -31.78 -40.58 -48.59
N ALA A 115 -32.59 -39.52 -48.47
CA ALA A 115 -34.02 -39.55 -48.78
C ALA A 115 -34.30 -39.50 -50.30
N ASP A 116 -33.42 -38.88 -51.08
CA ASP A 116 -33.53 -38.79 -52.56
C ASP A 116 -33.04 -40.07 -53.27
N ASP A 117 -32.14 -40.84 -52.65
CA ASP A 117 -31.62 -42.13 -53.18
C ASP A 117 -32.56 -43.33 -52.93
N GLY A 118 -33.74 -43.11 -52.34
CA GLY A 118 -34.78 -44.12 -52.09
C GLY A 118 -35.39 -44.78 -53.33
N ASN A 119 -34.95 -44.44 -54.55
CA ASN A 119 -35.42 -45.04 -55.80
C ASN A 119 -34.33 -45.74 -56.63
N ARG A 120 -33.11 -45.99 -56.12
CA ARG A 120 -32.12 -46.82 -56.82
C ARG A 120 -31.41 -47.84 -55.91
N SER A 121 -32.00 -49.03 -55.93
CA SER A 121 -31.42 -50.36 -55.67
C SER A 121 -29.91 -50.48 -55.37
N SER A 122 -29.62 -51.13 -54.24
CA SER A 122 -28.54 -52.10 -53.99
C SER A 122 -27.06 -51.66 -53.87
N LYS A 123 -26.47 -52.05 -52.73
CA LYS A 123 -25.04 -52.25 -52.40
C LYS A 123 -24.15 -51.00 -52.22
N ALA A 124 -23.76 -50.73 -50.97
CA ALA A 124 -22.36 -50.51 -50.55
C ALA A 124 -22.26 -50.22 -49.04
N THR A 125 -22.03 -51.25 -48.23
CA THR A 125 -21.61 -51.13 -46.83
C THR A 125 -20.09 -51.21 -46.75
N ALA A 126 -19.37 -50.08 -46.72
CA ALA A 126 -17.95 -50.08 -46.28
C ALA A 126 -17.27 -48.69 -46.08
N SER A 127 -17.78 -47.54 -46.56
CA SER A 127 -16.96 -46.31 -46.62
C SER A 127 -17.14 -45.31 -45.46
N GLY A 128 -18.21 -45.41 -44.66
CA GLY A 128 -18.59 -44.38 -43.68
C GLY A 128 -17.70 -44.27 -42.43
N GLN A 129 -16.87 -45.27 -42.13
CA GLN A 129 -16.03 -45.27 -40.93
C GLN A 129 -14.74 -44.45 -41.09
N GLN A 130 -14.26 -44.22 -42.31
CA GLN A 130 -12.95 -43.60 -42.53
C GLN A 130 -12.97 -42.06 -42.42
N GLN A 131 -14.09 -41.41 -42.75
CA GLN A 131 -14.24 -39.95 -42.63
C GLN A 131 -14.45 -39.47 -41.18
N GLN A 132 -15.08 -40.29 -40.33
CA GLN A 132 -15.28 -39.96 -38.91
C GLN A 132 -13.96 -39.95 -38.12
N VAL A 133 -12.96 -40.72 -38.56
CA VAL A 133 -11.64 -40.80 -37.91
C VAL A 133 -10.72 -39.64 -38.32
N MET A 134 -10.84 -39.12 -39.54
CA MET A 134 -10.06 -37.95 -39.98
C MET A 134 -10.47 -36.66 -39.25
N LEU A 135 -11.77 -36.38 -39.13
CA LEU A 135 -12.23 -35.15 -38.45
C LEU A 135 -11.94 -35.17 -36.95
N ARG A 136 -12.02 -36.35 -36.30
CA ARG A 136 -11.58 -36.49 -34.89
C ARG A 136 -10.09 -36.22 -34.73
N ARG A 137 -9.27 -36.56 -35.72
CA ARG A 137 -7.83 -36.32 -35.72
C ARG A 137 -7.49 -34.85 -35.96
N GLU A 138 -8.27 -34.14 -36.76
CA GLU A 138 -8.13 -32.69 -36.96
C GLU A 138 -8.63 -31.87 -35.76
N ILE A 139 -9.72 -32.28 -35.10
CA ILE A 139 -10.17 -31.65 -33.84
C ILE A 139 -9.16 -31.94 -32.71
N ALA A 140 -8.55 -33.13 -32.69
CA ALA A 140 -7.45 -33.46 -31.76
C ALA A 140 -6.11 -32.80 -32.14
N ALA A 141 -5.90 -32.39 -33.39
CA ALA A 141 -4.70 -31.67 -33.84
C ALA A 141 -4.86 -30.15 -33.68
N ALA A 142 -6.07 -29.60 -33.83
CA ALA A 142 -6.40 -28.20 -33.58
C ALA A 142 -6.62 -27.91 -32.08
N GLY A 143 -7.11 -28.91 -31.32
CA GLY A 143 -7.18 -28.92 -29.85
C GLY A 143 -5.98 -29.60 -29.18
N GLY A 144 -5.01 -30.06 -29.98
CA GLY A 144 -3.78 -30.69 -29.53
C GLY A 144 -2.86 -29.63 -28.98
N GLY A 145 -3.05 -29.31 -27.71
CA GLY A 145 -2.09 -28.53 -26.94
C GLY A 145 -0.70 -29.08 -27.25
N GLY A 146 0.12 -28.25 -27.89
CA GLY A 146 1.55 -28.36 -27.76
C GLY A 146 1.81 -28.28 -26.27
N GLU A 147 1.88 -29.45 -25.64
CA GLU A 147 2.16 -29.62 -24.23
C GLU A 147 3.53 -29.01 -24.02
N ASN A 148 3.52 -27.75 -23.61
CA ASN A 148 4.72 -26.97 -23.41
C ASN A 148 5.61 -27.80 -22.48
N PRO A 149 6.83 -28.19 -22.90
CA PRO A 149 7.64 -29.14 -22.17
C PRO A 149 7.94 -28.68 -20.73
N HIS A 150 7.83 -27.38 -20.45
CA HIS A 150 7.91 -26.82 -19.11
C HIS A 150 6.70 -27.14 -18.21
N ILE A 151 5.49 -27.25 -18.78
CA ILE A 151 4.25 -27.56 -18.06
C ILE A 151 4.20 -29.05 -17.69
N VAL A 152 4.52 -29.94 -18.63
CA VAL A 152 4.56 -31.40 -18.36
C VAL A 152 5.66 -31.75 -17.36
N ARG A 153 6.81 -31.06 -17.45
CA ARG A 153 7.90 -31.20 -16.49
C ARG A 153 7.47 -30.71 -15.10
N GLY A 154 6.72 -29.61 -15.00
CA GLY A 154 6.19 -29.10 -13.74
C GLY A 154 5.17 -30.00 -13.04
N ILE A 155 4.32 -30.69 -13.81
CA ILE A 155 3.27 -31.58 -13.26
C ILE A 155 3.84 -32.94 -12.85
N LYS A 156 4.84 -33.47 -13.56
CA LYS A 156 5.37 -34.83 -13.32
C LYS A 156 6.55 -34.88 -12.34
N GLY A 157 7.22 -33.76 -12.10
CA GLY A 157 8.28 -33.69 -11.10
C GLY A 157 8.58 -32.24 -10.78
N PHE A 158 8.07 -31.79 -9.62
CA PHE A 158 8.59 -30.67 -8.83
C PHE A 158 9.60 -29.79 -9.60
N VAL A 159 9.09 -28.85 -10.40
CA VAL A 159 9.89 -27.68 -10.74
C VAL A 159 9.81 -26.82 -9.50
N GLU A 160 10.72 -27.05 -8.55
CA GLU A 160 11.06 -26.03 -7.56
C GLU A 160 11.56 -24.83 -8.36
N PHE A 161 10.65 -23.90 -8.62
CA PHE A 161 11.05 -22.54 -8.94
C PHE A 161 11.91 -22.08 -7.77
N PRO A 162 13.17 -21.67 -7.98
CA PRO A 162 13.88 -20.93 -6.96
C PRO A 162 12.98 -19.75 -6.64
N ARG A 163 12.35 -19.77 -5.47
CA ARG A 163 11.63 -18.62 -4.92
C ARG A 163 12.69 -17.55 -4.67
N ALA A 164 13.07 -16.85 -5.73
CA ALA A 164 13.88 -15.65 -5.67
C ALA A 164 12.97 -14.48 -5.29
N VAL A 165 12.36 -14.58 -4.11
CA VAL A 165 12.03 -13.41 -3.32
C VAL A 165 12.46 -13.78 -1.91
N ARG A 166 13.68 -13.36 -1.57
CA ARG A 166 14.07 -13.23 -0.17
C ARG A 166 13.15 -12.17 0.43
N LEU A 167 11.99 -12.59 0.93
CA LEU A 167 11.14 -11.86 1.87
C LEU A 167 11.77 -11.83 3.28
N ARG A 168 13.10 -11.87 3.38
CA ARG A 168 13.87 -11.79 4.64
C ARG A 168 14.01 -10.36 5.14
N ARG A 169 12.95 -9.54 5.06
CA ARG A 169 12.95 -8.20 5.64
C ARG A 169 11.58 -7.63 6.02
N ARG A 170 10.47 -8.32 5.73
CA ARG A 170 9.13 -7.84 6.11
C ARG A 170 8.69 -8.48 7.43
N GLU A 171 8.81 -9.80 7.55
CA GLU A 171 8.50 -10.54 8.78
C GLU A 171 9.33 -10.05 9.97
N GLU A 172 10.64 -9.84 9.85
CA GLU A 172 11.47 -9.33 10.96
C GLU A 172 11.12 -7.88 11.38
N ARG A 173 10.61 -7.06 10.46
CA ARG A 173 10.15 -5.70 10.79
C ARG A 173 8.78 -5.74 11.46
N ASP A 174 7.87 -6.55 10.94
CA ASP A 174 6.53 -6.71 11.50
C ASP A 174 6.62 -7.35 12.90
N GLN A 175 7.47 -8.38 13.08
CA GLN A 175 7.75 -8.99 14.39
C GLN A 175 8.38 -7.98 15.36
N LYS A 176 9.33 -7.15 14.91
CA LYS A 176 9.95 -6.13 15.75
C LYS A 176 8.96 -5.02 16.14
N VAL A 177 8.01 -4.68 15.26
CA VAL A 177 6.93 -3.73 15.55
C VAL A 177 5.97 -4.34 16.58
N ASP A 178 5.57 -5.60 16.42
CA ASP A 178 4.69 -6.30 17.36
C ASP A 178 5.36 -6.48 18.75
N ASP A 179 6.65 -6.76 18.79
CA ASP A 179 7.44 -6.85 20.03
C ASP A 179 7.57 -5.47 20.71
N LEU A 180 7.74 -4.39 19.93
CA LEU A 180 7.79 -3.03 20.46
C LEU A 180 6.43 -2.59 21.02
N VAL A 181 5.33 -2.90 20.32
CA VAL A 181 3.96 -2.62 20.78
C VAL A 181 3.67 -3.38 22.08
N SER A 182 4.00 -4.66 22.13
CA SER A 182 3.82 -5.49 23.34
C SER A 182 4.62 -4.96 24.54
N ASN A 183 5.84 -4.47 24.31
CA ASN A 183 6.67 -3.85 25.35
C ASN A 183 6.09 -2.52 25.85
N LEU A 184 5.58 -1.67 24.95
CA LEU A 184 4.93 -0.41 25.33
C LEU A 184 3.63 -0.65 26.09
N GLU A 185 2.85 -1.68 25.72
CA GLU A 185 1.66 -2.10 26.46
C GLU A 185 2.00 -2.59 27.87
N CYS A 186 3.07 -3.37 28.01
CA CYS A 186 3.58 -3.81 29.31
C CYS A 186 4.00 -2.63 30.20
N GLN A 187 4.78 -1.70 29.66
CA GLN A 187 5.21 -0.48 30.38
C GLN A 187 4.01 0.39 30.77
N ARG A 188 3.01 0.53 29.87
CA ARG A 188 1.77 1.26 30.16
C ARG A 188 0.96 0.60 31.26
N ALA A 189 0.88 -0.73 31.28
CA ALA A 189 0.20 -1.48 32.33
C ALA A 189 0.92 -1.35 33.68
N GLN A 190 2.26 -1.39 33.68
CA GLN A 190 3.08 -1.16 34.88
C GLN A 190 2.90 0.25 35.43
N LEU A 191 2.91 1.28 34.56
CA LEU A 191 2.62 2.66 34.96
C LEU A 191 1.21 2.81 35.52
N ARG A 192 0.20 2.18 34.91
CA ARG A 192 -1.17 2.15 35.45
C ARG A 192 -1.28 1.45 36.80
N ALA A 193 -0.45 0.43 37.06
CA ALA A 193 -0.41 -0.24 38.35
C ALA A 193 0.33 0.61 39.39
N PHE A 194 1.40 1.29 39.00
CA PHE A 194 2.15 2.20 39.86
C PHE A 194 1.33 3.43 40.25
N THR A 195 0.61 4.04 39.30
CA THR A 195 -0.27 5.18 39.58
C THR A 195 -1.47 4.77 40.42
N ARG A 196 -2.06 3.58 40.21
CA ARG A 196 -3.08 3.02 41.11
C ARG A 196 -2.59 2.71 42.52
N ARG A 197 -1.29 2.47 42.72
CA ARG A 197 -0.72 2.33 44.06
C ARG A 197 -0.42 3.68 44.72
N ARG A 198 -0.18 4.74 43.94
CA ARG A 198 0.08 6.10 44.45
C ARG A 198 -1.19 6.92 44.69
N HIS A 199 -2.20 6.76 43.85
CA HIS A 199 -3.55 7.28 44.06
C HIS A 199 -4.37 6.12 44.61
N GLY A 200 -4.52 6.05 45.93
CA GLY A 200 -5.30 5.01 46.59
C GLY A 200 -6.78 5.10 46.26
N ASP A 201 -7.15 4.74 45.04
CA ASP A 201 -8.54 4.62 44.61
C ASP A 201 -9.06 3.22 44.99
N PRO A 202 -10.22 3.13 45.67
CA PRO A 202 -10.77 1.86 46.11
C PRO A 202 -11.28 1.05 44.91
N PRO A 203 -11.27 -0.29 45.00
CA PRO A 203 -11.86 -1.13 43.96
C PRO A 203 -13.38 -0.92 43.91
N CYS A 204 -13.93 -0.91 42.70
CA CYS A 204 -15.36 -1.06 42.45
C CYS A 204 -15.90 -2.37 43.02
#